data_AF-A0A399ZWZ5-F1
#
_entry.id   AF-A0A399ZWZ5-F1
#
_cell.length_a   1.000
_cell.length_b   1.000
_cell.length_c   1.000
_cell.angle_alpha   90.00
_cell.angle_beta   90.00
_cell.angle_gamma   90.00
#
_symmetry.space_group_name_H-M   'P 1'
#
loop_
_entity.id
_entity.type
_entity.pdbx_description
1 polymer ?
#
loop_
_entity_poly.entity_id
_entity_poly.type
_entity_poly.pdbx_seq_one_letter_code
_entity_poly.pdbx_strand_id
1 'polypeptide(L)'
;MHSLYSTQTLDHLGLVAGVCQRIGLIEQIDARVPDTGRTVSVGQAVQAMVLNGLGFVGRPLYLTPEFYRTKPVDLLIGSGIEAEDLNGDSLGKALDHLYQAGITELFAAVSAHALKVYNLAVHFAHLDTTAASRGTMRWRRSQRWMNRSRSGSPMATPKTIDRT
;
A
#
# COMPACT_ATOMS: atom_id res chain seq x y z
N MET A 1 -1.88 37.05 -22.82
CA MET A 1 -1.60 36.05 -21.76
C MET A 1 -0.69 34.99 -22.36
N HIS A 2 0.61 35.04 -22.10
CA HIS A 2 1.52 33.97 -22.52
C HIS A 2 1.23 32.76 -21.64
N SER A 3 0.73 31.68 -22.24
CA SER A 3 0.63 30.41 -21.53
C SER A 3 2.04 29.88 -21.32
N LEU A 4 2.49 29.85 -20.06
CA LEU A 4 3.77 29.27 -19.66
C LEU A 4 3.63 27.74 -19.71
N TYR A 5 3.80 27.18 -20.91
CA TYR A 5 3.86 25.73 -21.07
C TYR A 5 5.20 25.23 -20.54
N SER A 6 5.15 24.33 -19.56
CA SER A 6 6.31 23.63 -19.03
C SER A 6 6.24 22.18 -19.46
N THR A 7 7.23 21.71 -20.23
CA THR A 7 7.33 20.32 -20.67
C THR A 7 8.16 19.54 -19.66
N GLN A 8 7.60 18.47 -19.11
CA GLN A 8 8.30 17.59 -18.18
C GLN A 8 8.22 16.14 -18.67
N THR A 9 9.28 15.38 -18.45
CA THR A 9 9.37 13.99 -18.90
C THR A 9 8.90 13.05 -17.79
N LEU A 10 7.88 12.23 -18.08
CA LEU A 10 7.34 11.22 -17.16
C LEU A 10 8.10 9.88 -17.20
N ASP A 11 8.85 9.62 -18.28
CA ASP A 11 9.56 8.36 -18.52
C ASP A 11 8.66 7.11 -18.35
N HIS A 12 9.24 6.02 -17.86
CA HIS A 12 8.55 4.79 -17.46
C HIS A 12 7.81 4.93 -16.11
N LEU A 13 8.09 5.99 -15.34
CA LEU A 13 7.49 6.22 -14.03
C LEU A 13 6.00 6.51 -14.12
N GLY A 14 5.56 7.12 -15.22
CA GLY A 14 4.14 7.33 -15.48
C GLY A 14 3.35 6.02 -15.56
N LEU A 15 3.93 4.94 -16.10
CA LEU A 15 3.29 3.63 -16.14
C LEU A 15 3.18 3.02 -14.74
N VAL A 16 4.26 3.10 -13.97
CA VAL A 16 4.29 2.60 -12.59
C VAL A 16 3.30 3.38 -11.71
N ALA A 17 3.30 4.71 -11.79
CA ALA A 17 2.36 5.56 -11.07
C ALA A 17 0.91 5.26 -11.45
N GLY A 18 0.63 5.06 -12.75
CA GLY A 18 -0.70 4.65 -13.21
C GLY A 18 -1.16 3.30 -12.66
N VAL A 19 -0.25 2.32 -12.52
CA VAL A 19 -0.54 1.04 -11.86
C VAL A 19 -0.84 1.26 -10.37
N CYS A 20 -0.04 2.05 -9.66
CA CYS A 20 -0.25 2.38 -8.24
C CYS A 20 -1.60 3.06 -8.00
N GLN A 21 -1.98 4.02 -8.85
CA GLN A 21 -3.29 4.69 -8.79
C GLN A 21 -4.43 3.72 -9.08
N ARG A 22 -4.28 2.85 -10.08
CA ARG A 22 -5.32 1.89 -10.46
C ARG A 22 -5.63 0.87 -9.35
N ILE A 23 -4.63 0.47 -8.57
CA ILE A 23 -4.83 -0.43 -7.42
C ILE A 23 -5.25 0.31 -6.14
N GLY A 24 -5.33 1.65 -6.17
CA GLY A 24 -5.63 2.46 -4.99
C GLY A 24 -4.58 2.31 -3.88
N LEU A 25 -3.30 2.30 -4.24
CA LEU A 25 -2.21 1.97 -3.30
C LEU A 25 -2.18 2.93 -2.09
N ILE A 26 -2.25 4.24 -2.36
CA ILE A 26 -2.16 5.27 -1.33
C ILE A 26 -3.33 5.14 -0.37
N GLU A 27 -4.54 5.05 -0.90
CA GLU A 27 -5.79 4.98 -0.14
C GLU A 27 -5.82 3.74 0.75
N GLN A 28 -5.30 2.61 0.28
CA GLN A 28 -5.24 1.37 1.06
C GLN A 28 -4.25 1.42 2.21
N ILE A 29 -3.14 2.11 2.02
CA ILE A 29 -2.12 2.27 3.05
C ILE A 29 -2.61 3.28 4.08
N ASP A 30 -3.10 4.44 3.64
CA ASP A 30 -3.57 5.51 4.53
C ASP A 30 -4.84 5.11 5.30
N ALA A 31 -5.66 4.19 4.77
CA ALA A 31 -6.78 3.62 5.52
C ALA A 31 -6.33 2.72 6.70
N ARG A 32 -5.11 2.18 6.67
CA ARG A 32 -4.56 1.32 7.73
C ARG A 32 -3.62 2.04 8.66
N VAL A 33 -2.88 3.00 8.13
CA VAL A 33 -1.95 3.83 8.88
C VAL A 33 -2.60 5.22 8.97
N PRO A 34 -3.29 5.53 10.09
CA PRO A 34 -4.01 6.78 10.21
C PRO A 34 -3.08 7.98 10.09
N ASP A 35 -3.65 9.11 9.68
CA ASP A 35 -2.92 10.37 9.50
C ASP A 35 -2.14 10.74 10.76
N THR A 36 -0.85 10.98 10.57
CA THR A 36 0.12 11.29 11.63
C THR A 36 0.45 12.78 11.68
N GLY A 37 -0.27 13.63 10.93
CA GLY A 37 -0.05 15.08 10.86
C GLY A 37 1.18 15.47 10.04
N ARG A 38 1.54 14.64 9.06
CA ARG A 38 2.74 14.79 8.24
C ARG A 38 2.39 15.50 6.93
N THR A 39 3.36 16.21 6.36
CA THR A 39 3.22 16.79 5.01
C THR A 39 3.03 15.71 3.94
N VAL A 40 3.71 14.57 4.10
CA VAL A 40 3.62 13.42 3.18
C VAL A 40 2.94 12.26 3.92
N SER A 41 1.84 11.76 3.34
CA SER A 41 1.15 10.59 3.88
C SER A 41 2.02 9.33 3.75
N VAL A 42 1.70 8.30 4.54
CA VAL A 42 2.47 7.06 4.50
C VAL A 42 2.29 6.36 3.16
N GLY A 43 1.09 6.39 2.59
CA GLY A 43 0.81 5.90 1.24
C GLY A 43 1.61 6.64 0.17
N GLN A 44 1.64 7.96 0.22
CA GLN A 44 2.41 8.79 -0.71
C GLN A 44 3.91 8.49 -0.62
N ALA A 45 4.45 8.35 0.59
CA ALA A 45 5.83 7.96 0.82
C ALA A 45 6.14 6.57 0.23
N VAL A 46 5.23 5.59 0.38
CA VAL A 46 5.40 4.25 -0.21
C VAL A 46 5.39 4.31 -1.73
N GLN A 47 4.46 5.05 -2.34
CA GLN A 47 4.44 5.23 -3.79
C GLN A 47 5.73 5.88 -4.28
N ALA A 48 6.25 6.88 -3.55
CA ALA A 48 7.52 7.52 -3.85
C ALA A 48 8.69 6.52 -3.82
N MET A 49 8.73 5.63 -2.84
CA MET A 49 9.76 4.60 -2.71
C MET A 49 9.65 3.54 -3.81
N VAL A 50 8.43 3.11 -4.16
CA VAL A 50 8.19 2.16 -5.25
C VAL A 50 8.65 2.74 -6.59
N LEU A 51 8.29 4.00 -6.88
CA LEU A 51 8.73 4.71 -8.08
C LEU A 51 10.25 4.90 -8.13
N ASN A 52 10.88 5.19 -6.98
CA ASN A 52 12.33 5.29 -6.90
C ASN A 52 13.02 3.93 -7.13
N GLY A 53 12.49 2.86 -6.54
CA GLY A 53 13.02 1.50 -6.67
C GLY A 53 12.84 0.89 -8.06
N LEU A 54 11.66 1.10 -8.68
CA LEU A 54 11.36 0.66 -10.05
C LEU A 54 11.89 1.61 -11.12
N GLY A 55 12.40 2.78 -10.71
CA GLY A 55 12.90 3.84 -11.58
C GLY A 55 14.20 3.53 -12.33
N PHE A 56 14.70 2.29 -12.24
CA PHE A 56 16.02 1.84 -12.72
C PHE A 56 17.24 2.53 -12.10
N VAL A 57 17.05 3.38 -11.08
CA VAL A 57 18.17 4.12 -10.47
C VAL A 57 18.59 3.58 -9.11
N GLY A 58 17.81 2.69 -8.47
CA GLY A 58 18.20 2.00 -7.23
C GLY A 58 18.86 2.91 -6.19
N ARG A 59 18.45 4.18 -6.13
CA ARG A 59 19.16 5.19 -5.35
C ARG A 59 18.84 4.99 -3.87
N PRO A 60 19.81 5.25 -2.98
CA PRO A 60 19.52 5.36 -1.56
C PRO A 60 18.39 6.36 -1.27
N LEU A 61 17.60 6.10 -0.23
CA LEU A 61 16.46 6.94 0.17
C LEU A 61 16.83 8.41 0.46
N TYR A 62 18.07 8.69 0.87
CA TYR A 62 18.52 10.06 1.10
C TYR A 62 18.73 10.85 -0.20
N LEU A 63 18.85 10.18 -1.36
CA LEU A 63 18.94 10.80 -2.69
C LEU A 63 17.59 10.86 -3.41
N THR A 64 16.51 10.47 -2.74
CA THR A 64 15.15 10.53 -3.31
C THR A 64 14.73 11.95 -3.71
N PRO A 65 15.05 13.02 -2.96
CA PRO A 65 14.76 14.39 -3.42
C PRO A 65 15.44 14.76 -4.74
N GLU A 66 16.71 14.36 -4.93
CA GLU A 66 17.43 14.61 -6.18
C GLU A 66 16.83 13.85 -7.37
N PHE A 67 16.31 12.65 -7.12
CA PHE A 67 15.61 11.86 -8.13
C PHE A 67 14.31 12.56 -8.60
N TYR A 68 13.59 13.20 -7.68
CA TYR A 68 12.32 13.84 -7.95
C TYR A 68 12.41 15.27 -8.46
N ARG A 69 13.55 15.96 -8.27
CA ARG A 69 13.74 17.35 -8.70
C ARG A 69 13.51 17.59 -10.19
N THR A 70 13.79 16.61 -11.04
CA THR A 70 13.62 16.72 -12.49
C THR A 70 12.29 16.14 -12.98
N LYS A 71 11.41 15.72 -12.07
CA LYS A 71 10.21 14.94 -12.36
C LYS A 71 8.94 15.66 -11.90
N PRO A 72 7.79 15.41 -12.57
CA PRO A 72 6.50 15.94 -12.12
C PRO A 72 6.03 15.20 -10.86
N VAL A 73 6.48 15.61 -9.67
CA VAL A 73 6.11 14.99 -8.38
C VAL A 73 4.59 15.02 -8.15
N ASP A 74 3.98 16.17 -8.43
CA ASP A 74 2.54 16.39 -8.32
C ASP A 74 1.72 15.36 -9.12
N LEU A 75 2.10 15.12 -10.38
CA LEU A 75 1.43 14.15 -11.25
C LEU A 75 1.72 12.70 -10.85
N LEU A 76 2.90 12.41 -10.33
CA LEU A 76 3.35 11.05 -10.05
C LEU A 76 2.88 10.53 -8.70
N ILE A 77 2.74 11.39 -7.68
CA ILE A 77 2.46 10.99 -6.29
C ILE A 77 1.18 11.64 -5.80
N GLY A 78 1.03 12.95 -5.99
CA GLY A 78 -0.14 13.70 -5.60
C GLY A 78 0.15 15.19 -5.38
N SER A 79 -0.91 15.97 -5.39
CA SER A 79 -0.85 17.43 -5.28
C SER A 79 -0.35 17.92 -3.93
N GLY A 80 0.49 18.96 -3.97
CA GLY A 80 1.02 19.61 -2.77
C GLY A 80 2.25 18.93 -2.17
N ILE A 81 2.86 17.97 -2.87
CA ILE A 81 4.15 17.37 -2.47
C ILE A 81 5.27 17.94 -3.32
N GLU A 82 6.32 18.42 -2.65
CA GLU A 82 7.57 18.84 -3.27
C GLU A 82 8.62 17.72 -3.20
N ALA A 83 9.65 17.80 -4.04
CA ALA A 83 10.71 16.79 -4.05
C ALA A 83 11.47 16.78 -2.71
N GLU A 84 11.58 17.93 -2.07
CA GLU A 84 12.24 18.19 -0.80
C GLU A 84 11.51 17.52 0.39
N ASP A 85 10.19 17.34 0.28
CA ASP A 85 9.38 16.63 1.29
C ASP A 85 9.66 15.11 1.29
N LEU A 86 10.15 14.58 0.16
CA LEU A 86 10.49 13.17 -0.05
C LEU A 86 11.93 12.85 0.36
N ASN A 87 12.35 13.37 1.52
CA ASN A 87 13.67 13.15 2.07
C ASN A 87 13.76 11.88 2.94
N GLY A 88 14.99 11.46 3.25
CA GLY A 88 15.25 10.23 3.99
C GLY A 88 14.62 10.18 5.40
N ASP A 89 14.44 11.31 6.07
CA ASP A 89 13.78 11.36 7.39
C ASP A 89 12.27 11.10 7.26
N SER A 90 11.62 11.74 6.27
CA SER A 90 10.22 11.46 5.96
C SER A 90 10.04 10.00 5.56
N LEU A 91 10.80 9.50 4.59
CA LEU A 91 10.67 8.12 4.13
C LEU A 91 10.98 7.10 5.25
N GLY A 92 12.00 7.38 6.08
CA GLY A 92 12.36 6.55 7.23
C GLY A 92 11.22 6.44 8.25
N LYS A 93 10.66 7.57 8.68
CA LYS A 93 9.50 7.58 9.60
C LYS A 93 8.30 6.86 9.00
N ALA A 94 8.09 6.94 7.68
CA ALA A 94 7.00 6.23 7.03
C ALA A 94 7.19 4.70 7.12
N LEU A 95 8.43 4.21 6.95
CA LEU A 95 8.77 2.80 7.17
C LEU A 95 8.55 2.37 8.62
N ASP A 96 8.87 3.22 9.60
CA ASP A 96 8.60 2.93 11.01
C ASP A 96 7.10 2.74 11.28
N HIS A 97 6.25 3.61 10.74
CA HIS A 97 4.79 3.46 10.89
C HIS A 97 4.25 2.21 10.18
N LEU A 98 4.76 1.89 8.99
CA LEU A 98 4.38 0.65 8.28
C LEU A 98 4.77 -0.59 9.07
N TYR A 99 5.95 -0.56 9.72
CA TYR A 99 6.39 -1.65 10.58
C TYR A 99 5.47 -1.83 11.79
N GLN A 100 5.09 -0.74 12.46
CA GLN A 100 4.16 -0.79 13.60
C GLN A 100 2.75 -1.25 13.20
N ALA A 101 2.31 -0.92 11.99
CA ALA A 101 0.97 -1.29 11.49
C ALA A 101 0.85 -2.74 11.00
N GLY A 102 1.96 -3.47 10.85
CA GLY A 102 1.97 -4.83 10.32
C GLY A 102 2.06 -4.88 8.79
N ILE A 103 3.30 -4.90 8.29
CA ILE A 103 3.58 -4.87 6.85
C ILE A 103 3.08 -6.11 6.10
N THR A 104 3.04 -7.27 6.77
CA THR A 104 2.63 -8.55 6.18
C THR A 104 1.16 -8.54 5.79
N GLU A 105 0.30 -8.09 6.71
CA GLU A 105 -1.14 -7.98 6.53
C GLU A 105 -1.48 -6.90 5.48
N LEU A 106 -0.74 -5.78 5.51
CA LEU A 106 -0.85 -4.73 4.52
C LEU A 106 -0.53 -5.26 3.11
N PHE A 107 0.63 -5.90 2.95
CA PHE A 107 1.08 -6.46 1.66
C PHE A 107 0.10 -7.51 1.12
N ALA A 108 -0.36 -8.42 1.98
CA ALA A 108 -1.31 -9.46 1.58
C ALA A 108 -2.63 -8.87 1.06
N ALA A 109 -3.13 -7.82 1.71
CA ALA A 109 -4.35 -7.18 1.29
C ALA A 109 -4.22 -6.32 0.04
N VAL A 110 -3.13 -5.57 -0.11
CA VAL A 110 -2.84 -4.81 -1.33
C VAL A 110 -2.71 -5.77 -2.52
N SER A 111 -1.97 -6.86 -2.34
CA SER A 111 -1.81 -7.90 -3.37
C SER A 111 -3.15 -8.54 -3.74
N ALA A 112 -3.95 -8.94 -2.75
CA ALA A 112 -5.27 -9.51 -2.99
C ALA A 112 -6.22 -8.54 -3.70
N HIS A 113 -6.10 -7.24 -3.44
CA HIS A 113 -6.86 -6.22 -4.15
C HIS A 113 -6.37 -6.04 -5.58
N ALA A 114 -5.06 -5.93 -5.80
CA ALA A 114 -4.48 -5.81 -7.13
C ALA A 114 -4.92 -6.97 -8.05
N LEU A 115 -4.92 -8.21 -7.54
CA LEU A 115 -5.39 -9.38 -8.28
C LEU A 115 -6.86 -9.26 -8.70
N LYS A 116 -7.71 -8.67 -7.85
CA LYS A 116 -9.12 -8.40 -8.19
C LYS A 116 -9.25 -7.29 -9.23
N VAL A 117 -8.50 -6.19 -9.09
CA VAL A 117 -8.53 -5.05 -10.01
C VAL A 117 -8.13 -5.45 -11.44
N TYR A 118 -7.13 -6.33 -11.57
CA TYR A 118 -6.69 -6.86 -12.86
C TYR A 118 -7.45 -8.11 -13.30
N ASN A 119 -8.48 -8.53 -12.54
CA ASN A 119 -9.29 -9.72 -12.79
C ASN A 119 -8.46 -10.98 -13.08
N LEU A 120 -7.34 -11.11 -12.35
CA LEU A 120 -6.44 -12.24 -12.50
C LEU A 120 -7.02 -13.42 -11.74
N ALA A 121 -7.28 -14.52 -12.45
CA ALA A 121 -7.69 -15.77 -11.83
C ALA A 121 -6.49 -16.32 -11.03
N VAL A 122 -6.49 -16.07 -9.73
CA VAL A 122 -5.53 -16.69 -8.81
C VAL A 122 -6.00 -18.12 -8.58
N HIS A 123 -5.60 -19.02 -9.47
CA HIS A 123 -5.53 -20.42 -9.09
C HIS A 123 -4.45 -20.47 -8.02
N PHE A 124 -4.84 -20.72 -6.77
CA PHE A 124 -3.90 -21.10 -5.70
C PHE A 124 -3.25 -22.43 -6.10
N ALA A 125 -2.35 -22.41 -7.07
CA ALA A 125 -1.30 -23.38 -7.17
C ALA A 125 -0.42 -23.11 -5.95
N HIS A 126 -0.35 -24.12 -5.09
CA HIS A 126 0.62 -24.28 -4.02
C HIS A 126 1.80 -23.30 -4.15
N LEU A 127 1.99 -22.45 -3.14
CA LEU A 127 3.26 -21.76 -2.95
C LEU A 127 4.31 -22.87 -2.82
N ASP A 128 4.95 -23.23 -3.95
CA ASP A 128 6.14 -24.06 -3.98
C ASP A 128 7.21 -23.28 -3.23
N THR A 129 7.17 -23.51 -1.93
CA THR A 129 8.14 -23.09 -0.97
C THR A 129 9.38 -23.88 -1.31
N THR A 130 10.35 -23.28 -1.98
CA THR A 130 11.76 -23.65 -1.80
C THR A 130 12.21 -23.24 -0.39
N ALA A 131 11.50 -23.73 0.63
CA ALA A 131 12.04 -23.97 1.94
C ALA A 131 11.84 -25.47 2.17
N ALA A 132 12.81 -26.24 1.71
CA ALA A 132 12.98 -27.58 2.22
C ALA A 132 13.30 -27.48 3.71
N SER A 133 12.28 -27.55 4.56
CA SER A 133 12.44 -28.03 5.92
C SER A 133 11.19 -28.84 6.30
N ARG A 134 11.41 -30.13 6.50
CA ARG A 134 10.42 -31.07 7.02
C ARG A 134 10.02 -30.61 8.42
N GLY A 135 8.77 -30.18 8.59
CA GLY A 135 8.24 -29.81 9.89
C GLY A 135 6.74 -29.58 9.84
N THR A 136 5.97 -30.63 10.10
CA THR A 136 4.51 -30.63 10.22
C THR A 136 3.99 -29.48 11.09
N MET A 137 3.29 -28.48 10.51
CA MET A 137 2.38 -27.62 11.27
C MET A 137 1.10 -27.31 10.50
N ARG A 138 -0.01 -27.74 11.11
CA ARG A 138 -1.40 -27.70 10.65
C ARG A 138 -2.04 -26.35 11.01
N TRP A 139 -2.24 -25.46 10.03
CA TRP A 139 -3.05 -24.24 10.20
C TRP A 139 -4.52 -24.50 9.87
N ARG A 140 -5.33 -24.73 10.91
CA ARG A 140 -6.80 -24.81 10.80
C ARG A 140 -7.44 -23.79 11.73
N ARG A 141 -7.51 -22.50 11.33
CA ARG A 141 -8.38 -21.49 11.97
C ARG A 141 -8.44 -20.15 11.22
N SER A 142 -8.86 -20.12 9.94
CA SER A 142 -9.25 -18.83 9.31
C SER A 142 -10.40 -18.92 8.30
N GLN A 143 -11.17 -20.01 8.30
CA GLN A 143 -12.37 -20.12 7.45
C GLN A 143 -13.70 -19.85 8.17
N ARG A 144 -13.67 -19.62 9.49
CA ARG A 144 -14.90 -19.41 10.29
C ARG A 144 -15.41 -17.96 10.25
N TRP A 145 -14.55 -16.99 9.94
CA TRP A 145 -14.94 -15.57 9.85
C TRP A 145 -15.58 -15.20 8.52
N MET A 146 -15.17 -15.81 7.41
CA MET A 146 -15.71 -15.50 6.06
C MET A 146 -17.13 -16.03 5.81
N ASN A 147 -17.60 -17.05 6.54
CA ASN A 147 -18.92 -17.64 6.32
C ASN A 147 -20.06 -17.06 7.18
N ARG A 148 -19.77 -16.16 8.13
CA ARG A 148 -20.79 -15.59 9.03
C ARG A 148 -21.46 -14.33 8.47
N SER A 149 -20.88 -13.68 7.47
CA SER A 149 -21.43 -12.47 6.82
C SER A 149 -22.40 -12.77 5.67
N ARG A 150 -22.67 -14.04 5.35
CA ARG A 150 -23.60 -14.47 4.28
C ARG A 150 -24.94 -15.02 4.76
N SER A 151 -25.15 -15.24 6.06
CA SER A 151 -26.45 -15.66 6.60
C SER A 151 -27.09 -14.52 7.39
N GLY A 152 -27.85 -13.68 6.70
CA GLY A 152 -28.77 -12.74 7.35
C GLY A 152 -29.93 -13.52 7.97
N SER A 153 -30.05 -13.48 9.29
CA SER A 153 -31.25 -13.79 10.08
C SER A 153 -31.23 -13.00 11.39
N PRO A 154 -32.39 -12.65 11.96
CA PRO A 154 -32.53 -11.45 12.79
C PRO A 154 -32.03 -11.59 14.22
N MET A 155 -31.66 -10.43 14.75
CA MET A 155 -31.15 -10.14 16.09
C MET A 155 -32.11 -10.63 17.19
N ALA A 156 -31.71 -11.66 17.92
CA ALA A 156 -32.38 -12.06 19.16
C ALA A 156 -31.83 -11.22 20.33
N THR A 157 -32.71 -10.52 21.03
CA THR A 157 -32.41 -9.72 22.23
C THR A 157 -32.01 -10.61 23.42
N PRO A 158 -31.08 -10.17 24.29
CA PRO A 158 -30.63 -10.97 25.43
C PRO A 158 -31.71 -11.02 26.52
N LYS A 159 -32.01 -12.24 27.00
CA LYS A 159 -32.82 -12.47 28.20
C LYS A 159 -32.03 -12.07 29.44
N THR A 160 -32.58 -11.15 30.22
CA THR A 160 -32.15 -10.79 31.57
C THR A 160 -32.20 -12.02 32.48
N ILE A 161 -31.07 -12.35 33.07
CA ILE A 161 -30.95 -13.35 34.14
C ILE A 161 -31.36 -12.63 35.42
N ASP A 162 -32.51 -13.02 35.98
CA ASP A 162 -32.93 -12.59 37.31
C ASP A 162 -32.12 -13.35 38.37
N ARG A 163 -31.55 -12.61 39.31
CA ARG A 163 -30.92 -13.10 40.53
C ARG A 163 -31.60 -12.39 41.69
N THR A 164 -32.60 -13.06 42.27
CA THR A 164 -32.91 -13.10 43.71
C THR A 164 -33.95 -14.17 43.97
#